data_AF-A0AAU5TTT1-F1
#
_entry.id   AF-A0AAU5TTT1-F1
#
_cell.length_a   1.000
_cell.length_b   1.000
_cell.length_c   1.000
_cell.angle_alpha   90.00
_cell.angle_beta   90.00
_cell.angle_gamma   90.00
#
_symmetry.space_group_name_H-M   'P 1'
#
loop_
_entity.id
_entity.type
_entity.pdbx_description
1 polymer ?
#
loop_
_entity_poly.entity_id
_entity_poly.type
_entity_poly.pdbx_seq_one_letter_code
_entity_poly.pdbx_strand_id
1 'polypeptide(L)'
;MVPVSAVLLLLGLAGVVWGGCLALNVRGAADAWAERARINTELTAATTGDFGPLDTVWTARDYRTRGARILALSLVIVLIALLKTWL
;
A
#
# COMPACT_ATOMS: atom_id res chain seq x y z
N MET A 1 -10.65 14.73 -21.94
CA MET A 1 -10.82 14.79 -20.46
C MET A 1 -10.98 13.37 -19.96
N VAL A 2 -10.24 12.95 -18.93
CA VAL A 2 -10.38 11.59 -18.36
C VAL A 2 -11.64 11.55 -17.49
N PRO A 3 -12.55 10.58 -17.68
CA PRO A 3 -13.75 10.50 -16.86
C PRO A 3 -13.40 10.11 -15.41
N VAL A 4 -14.06 10.73 -14.45
CA VAL A 4 -13.82 10.50 -13.01
C VAL A 4 -14.02 9.02 -12.64
N SER A 5 -14.96 8.33 -13.29
CA SER A 5 -15.16 6.89 -13.11
C SER A 5 -13.91 6.09 -13.46
N ALA A 6 -13.22 6.40 -14.56
CA ALA A 6 -11.98 5.72 -14.95
C ALA A 6 -10.85 5.96 -13.93
N VAL A 7 -10.73 7.17 -13.38
CA VAL A 7 -9.74 7.48 -12.33
C VAL A 7 -10.01 6.65 -11.08
N LEU A 8 -11.27 6.61 -10.64
CA LEU A 8 -11.67 5.82 -9.46
C LEU A 8 -11.45 4.33 -9.69
N LEU A 9 -11.74 3.82 -10.89
CA LEU A 9 -11.55 2.42 -11.23
C LEU A 9 -10.07 2.03 -11.18
N LEU A 10 -9.18 2.86 -11.74
CA LEU A 10 -7.73 2.63 -11.69
C LEU A 10 -7.19 2.67 -10.26
N LEU A 11 -7.58 3.67 -9.45
CA LEU A 11 -7.16 3.77 -8.05
C LEU A 11 -7.69 2.60 -7.21
N GLY A 12 -8.95 2.22 -7.43
CA GLY A 12 -9.58 1.08 -6.76
C GLY A 12 -8.87 -0.23 -7.09
N LEU A 13 -8.62 -0.52 -8.38
CA LEU A 13 -7.92 -1.73 -8.78
C LEU A 13 -6.48 -1.78 -8.26
N ALA A 14 -5.74 -0.67 -8.34
CA ALA A 14 -4.39 -0.59 -7.81
C ALA A 14 -4.38 -0.90 -6.30
N GLY A 15 -5.32 -0.34 -5.55
CA GLY A 15 -5.45 -0.60 -4.12
C GLY A 15 -5.94 -2.02 -3.78
N VAL A 16 -6.76 -2.65 -4.62
CA VAL A 16 -7.15 -4.07 -4.45
C VAL A 16 -5.92 -4.97 -4.59
N VAL A 17 -5.10 -4.75 -5.61
CA VAL A 17 -3.86 -5.50 -5.82
C VAL A 17 -2.92 -5.29 -4.64
N TRP A 18 -2.67 -4.03 -4.26
CA TRP A 18 -1.74 -3.70 -3.20
C TRP A 18 -2.21 -4.21 -1.82
N GLY A 19 -3.47 -4.00 -1.49
CA GLY A 19 -4.10 -4.47 -0.25
C GLY A 19 -4.14 -6.00 -0.17
N GLY A 20 -4.43 -6.67 -1.29
CA GLY A 20 -4.39 -8.12 -1.41
C GLY A 20 -2.99 -8.69 -1.20
N CYS A 21 -1.96 -8.09 -1.84
CA CYS A 21 -0.57 -8.48 -1.63
C CYS A 21 -0.14 -8.33 -0.16
N LEU A 22 -0.50 -7.23 0.51
CA LEU A 22 -0.21 -7.02 1.94
C LEU A 22 -0.95 -8.01 2.85
N ALA A 23 -2.21 -8.30 2.56
CA ALA A 23 -3.06 -9.15 3.42
C ALA A 23 -2.73 -10.65 3.28
N LEU A 24 -2.41 -11.08 2.07
CA LEU A 24 -2.24 -12.49 1.71
C LEU A 24 -0.76 -12.90 1.64
N ASN A 25 0.14 -12.00 1.21
CA ASN A 25 1.59 -12.24 1.12
C ASN A 25 2.36 -11.41 2.15
N VAL A 26 2.11 -11.69 3.44
CA VAL A 26 2.71 -10.98 4.57
C VAL A 26 4.25 -11.06 4.57
N ARG A 27 4.83 -12.18 4.13
CA ARG A 27 6.29 -12.35 4.06
C ARG A 27 6.90 -11.45 2.99
N GLY A 28 6.39 -11.51 1.75
CA GLY A 28 6.89 -10.64 0.68
C GLY A 28 6.65 -9.16 0.97
N ALA A 29 5.56 -8.82 1.66
CA ALA A 29 5.32 -7.46 2.12
C ALA A 29 6.35 -7.02 3.17
N ALA A 30 6.67 -7.86 4.15
CA ALA A 30 7.68 -7.57 5.15
C ALA A 30 9.07 -7.39 4.51
N ASP A 31 9.45 -8.25 3.55
CA ASP A 31 10.72 -8.15 2.84
C ASP A 31 10.81 -6.85 2.02
N ALA A 32 9.75 -6.50 1.29
CA ALA A 32 9.69 -5.26 0.50
C ALA A 32 9.75 -4.00 1.38
N TRP A 33 9.14 -4.04 2.57
CA TRP A 33 9.20 -2.95 3.53
C TRP A 33 10.57 -2.85 4.20
N ALA A 34 11.21 -3.97 4.53
CA ALA A 34 12.58 -3.99 5.05
C ALA A 34 13.57 -3.40 4.03
N GLU A 35 13.43 -3.77 2.76
CA GLU A 35 14.22 -3.21 1.67
C GLU A 35 14.02 -1.69 1.53
N ARG A 36 12.75 -1.24 1.55
CA ARG A 36 12.42 0.18 1.47
C ARG A 36 12.97 0.97 2.66
N ALA A 37 12.86 0.39 3.85
CA ALA A 37 13.38 1.00 5.06
C ALA A 37 14.91 1.11 5.02
N ARG A 38 15.62 0.07 4.54
CA ARG A 38 17.07 0.11 4.34
C ARG A 38 17.49 1.25 3.41
N ILE A 39 16.86 1.33 2.22
CA ILE A 39 17.15 2.39 1.23
C ILE A 39 16.89 3.78 1.83
N ASN A 40 15.78 3.96 2.54
CA ASN A 40 15.46 5.25 3.17
C ASN A 40 16.46 5.61 4.28
N THR A 41 16.93 4.62 5.04
CA THR A 41 17.94 4.84 6.09
C THR A 41 19.28 5.23 5.48
N GLU A 42 19.70 4.57 4.40
CA GLU A 42 20.91 4.94 3.64
C GLU A 42 20.81 6.37 3.08
N LEU A 43 19.65 6.74 2.50
CA LEU A 43 19.39 8.11 2.02
C LEU A 43 19.37 9.14 3.14
N THR A 44 18.75 8.81 4.28
CA THR A 44 18.67 9.71 5.44
C THR A 44 20.05 9.88 6.05
N ALA A 45 20.81 8.81 6.22
CA ALA A 45 22.17 8.86 6.73
C ALA A 45 23.10 9.66 5.80
N ALA A 46 22.94 9.51 4.48
CA ALA A 46 23.70 10.30 3.50
C ALA A 46 23.37 11.81 3.57
N THR A 47 22.16 12.18 4.02
CA THR A 47 21.72 13.58 4.06
C THR A 47 21.88 14.23 5.43
N THR A 48 21.77 13.48 6.53
CA THR A 48 21.81 13.99 7.91
C THR A 48 23.02 13.50 8.71
N GLY A 49 23.77 12.53 8.20
CA GLY A 49 24.89 11.91 8.91
C GLY A 49 24.48 10.96 10.04
N ASP A 50 23.18 10.71 10.22
CA ASP A 50 22.64 9.86 11.28
C ASP A 50 22.39 8.43 10.77
N PHE A 51 23.05 7.46 11.39
CA PHE A 51 22.95 6.03 11.09
C PHE A 51 22.16 5.27 12.17
N GLY A 52 21.23 5.95 12.83
CA GLY A 52 20.34 5.36 13.83
C GLY A 52 19.63 4.08 13.35
N PRO A 53 19.23 3.20 14.28
CA PRO A 53 18.64 1.91 13.95
C PRO A 53 17.31 2.05 13.20
N LEU A 54 17.06 1.08 12.31
CA LEU A 54 15.82 0.93 11.56
C LEU A 54 14.63 0.62 12.50
N ASP A 55 13.73 1.59 12.66
CA ASP A 55 12.66 1.53 13.67
C ASP A 55 11.42 0.71 13.26
N THR A 56 11.44 0.07 12.09
CA THR A 56 10.22 -0.52 11.49
C THR A 56 10.20 -2.03 11.54
N VAL A 57 9.90 -2.59 12.73
CA VAL A 57 9.48 -4.00 12.84
C VAL A 57 7.96 -4.04 13.09
N TRP A 58 7.18 -3.99 12.01
CA TRP A 58 5.75 -4.28 12.09
C TRP A 58 5.52 -5.79 12.20
N THR A 59 4.58 -6.20 13.03
CA THR A 59 4.27 -7.62 13.18
C THR A 59 3.52 -8.13 11.96
N ALA A 60 3.57 -9.45 11.73
CA ALA A 60 2.80 -10.09 10.66
C ALA A 60 1.28 -9.78 10.74
N ARG A 61 0.76 -9.60 11.96
CA ARG A 61 -0.63 -9.21 12.21
C ARG A 61 -0.91 -7.79 11.75
N ASP A 62 0.04 -6.87 11.92
CA ASP A 62 -0.11 -5.48 11.49
C ASP A 62 -0.16 -5.37 9.97
N TYR A 63 0.73 -6.07 9.26
CA TYR A 63 0.71 -6.14 7.80
C TYR A 63 -0.62 -6.67 7.27
N ARG A 64 -1.10 -7.80 7.84
CA ARG A 64 -2.37 -8.39 7.43
C ARG A 64 -3.56 -7.45 7.68
N THR A 65 -3.58 -6.79 8.85
CA THR A 65 -4.67 -5.88 9.23
C THR A 65 -4.68 -4.63 8.34
N ARG A 66 -3.52 -4.04 8.05
CA ARG A 66 -3.39 -2.89 7.14
C ARG A 66 -3.76 -3.27 5.71
N GLY A 67 -3.26 -4.40 5.21
CA GLY A 67 -3.61 -4.93 3.89
C GLY A 67 -5.11 -5.15 3.73
N ALA A 68 -5.76 -5.75 4.73
CA ALA A 68 -7.21 -5.98 4.73
C ALA A 68 -8.01 -4.67 4.71
N ARG A 69 -7.58 -3.64 5.46
CA ARG A 69 -8.22 -2.31 5.45
C ARG A 69 -8.09 -1.63 4.08
N ILE A 70 -6.89 -1.67 3.49
CA ILE A 70 -6.64 -1.11 2.16
C ILE A 70 -7.52 -1.84 1.14
N LEU A 71 -7.51 -3.17 1.15
CA LEU A 71 -8.32 -3.99 0.25
C LEU A 71 -9.82 -3.65 0.35
N ALA A 72 -10.34 -3.56 1.58
CA ALA A 72 -11.76 -3.22 1.80
C ALA A 72 -12.10 -1.83 1.26
N LEU A 73 -11.28 -0.81 1.55
CA LEU A 73 -11.50 0.55 1.05
C LEU A 73 -11.45 0.59 -0.49
N SER A 74 -10.50 -0.13 -1.09
CA SER A 74 -10.34 -0.19 -2.53
C SER A 74 -11.51 -0.86 -3.23
N LEU A 75 -12.11 -1.90 -2.64
CA LEU A 75 -13.34 -2.51 -3.15
C LEU A 75 -14.52 -1.53 -3.13
N VAL A 76 -14.63 -0.71 -2.08
CA VAL A 76 -15.66 0.36 -2.01
C VAL A 76 -15.44 1.38 -3.13
N ILE A 77 -14.20 1.79 -3.39
CA ILE A 77 -13.88 2.71 -4.50
C ILE A 77 -14.25 2.10 -5.86
N VAL A 78 -13.95 0.82 -6.08
CA VAL A 78 -14.35 0.11 -7.31
C VAL A 78 -15.87 0.09 -7.46
N LEU A 79 -16.61 -0.20 -6.38
CA LEU A 79 -18.08 -0.16 -6.37
C LEU A 79 -18.63 1.22 -6.75
N ILE A 80 -18.07 2.30 -6.18
CA ILE A 80 -18.46 3.68 -6.52
C ILE A 80 -18.15 3.98 -7.99
N ALA A 81 -16.99 3.56 -8.49
CA ALA A 81 -16.59 3.75 -9.89
C ALA A 81 -17.58 3.07 -10.85
N LEU A 82 -17.96 1.83 -10.54
CA LEU A 82 -18.95 1.08 -11.30
C LEU A 82 -20.30 1.79 -11.27
N LEU A 83 -20.81 2.14 -10.08
CA LEU A 83 -22.09 2.85 -9.93
C LEU A 83 -22.14 4.14 -10.76
N LYS A 84 -21.07 4.93 -10.73
CA LYS A 84 -20.94 6.18 -11.50
C LYS A 84 -20.83 5.96 -13.01
N THR A 85 -20.50 4.76 -13.46
CA THR A 85 -20.46 4.42 -14.90
C THR A 85 -21.86 4.10 -15.44
N TRP A 86 -22.78 3.69 -14.55
CA TRP A 86 -24.16 3.32 -14.90
C TRP A 86 -25.19 4.44 -14.68
N LEU A 87 -24.86 5.45 -13.88
CA LEU A 87 -25.67 6.65 -13.59
C LEU A 87 -25.20 7.86 -14.40
#